data_AF-A0A1H6STY9-F1
#
_entry.id   AF-A0A1H6STY9-F1
#
_cell.length_a   1.000
_cell.length_b   1.000
_cell.length_c   1.000
_cell.angle_alpha   90.00
_cell.angle_beta   90.00
_cell.angle_gamma   90.00
#
_symmetry.space_group_name_H-M   'P 1'
#
loop_
_entity.id
_entity.type
_entity.pdbx_description
1 polymer ?
#
loop_
_entity_poly.entity_id
_entity_poly.type
_entity_poly.pdbx_seq_one_letter_code
_entity_poly.pdbx_strand_id
1 'polypeptide(L)'
;MKKEEIIRALYDANTKASIQSANDEWLACYQASSESDQQYLLAEYYRVGEQIKKRGEELNLEMEKVMAEYEAMKLEENQHP
;
A
#
# COMPACT_ATOMS: atom_id res chain seq x y z
N MET A 1 15.11 -4.40 15.47
CA MET A 1 14.85 -5.75 14.94
C MET A 1 13.38 -6.15 14.95
N LYS A 2 12.56 -5.89 15.99
CA LYS A 2 11.11 -6.24 15.96
C LYS A 2 10.22 -5.16 15.31
N LYS A 3 10.60 -3.88 15.44
CA LYS A 3 9.85 -2.75 14.88
C LYS A 3 9.92 -2.68 13.35
N GLU A 4 11.08 -2.99 12.78
CA GLU A 4 11.27 -3.02 11.33
C GLU A 4 10.54 -4.22 10.69
N GLU A 5 10.42 -5.35 11.40
CA GLU A 5 9.65 -6.52 10.96
C GLU A 5 8.15 -6.23 10.89
N ILE A 6 7.59 -5.50 11.87
CA ILE A 6 6.17 -5.11 11.87
C ILE A 6 5.85 -4.13 10.73
N ILE A 7 6.74 -3.15 10.47
CA ILE A 7 6.58 -2.23 9.34
C ILE A 7 6.57 -2.99 8.01
N ARG A 8 7.42 -4.02 7.89
CA ARG A 8 7.46 -4.86 6.70
C ARG A 8 6.22 -5.74 6.57
N ALA A 9 5.72 -6.30 7.67
CA ALA A 9 4.46 -7.05 7.67
C ALA A 9 3.26 -6.20 7.24
N LEU A 10 3.20 -4.92 7.64
CA LEU A 10 2.19 -3.97 7.17
C LEU A 10 2.27 -3.74 5.65
N TYR A 11 3.48 -3.67 5.10
CA TYR A 11 3.71 -3.48 3.66
C TYR A 11 3.36 -4.73 2.84
N ASP A 12 3.72 -5.92 3.34
CA ASP A 12 3.53 -7.20 2.63
C ASP A 12 2.10 -7.77 2.79
N ALA A 13 1.27 -7.19 3.66
CA ALA A 13 -0.07 -7.68 3.94
C ALA A 13 -1.01 -7.51 2.72
N ASN A 14 -1.43 -8.63 2.15
CA ASN A 14 -2.26 -8.70 0.94
C ASN A 14 -3.72 -9.11 1.19
N THR A 15 -4.10 -9.37 2.45
CA THR A 15 -5.49 -9.64 2.85
C THR A 15 -5.93 -8.69 3.94
N LYS A 16 -7.24 -8.41 4.01
CA LYS A 16 -7.83 -7.59 5.08
C LYS A 16 -7.47 -8.12 6.48
N ALA A 17 -7.42 -9.45 6.65
CA ALA A 17 -7.05 -10.08 7.92
C ALA A 17 -5.57 -9.86 8.26
N SER A 18 -4.67 -10.01 7.29
CA SER A 18 -3.23 -9.75 7.48
C SER A 18 -2.95 -8.27 7.77
N ILE A 19 -3.67 -7.35 7.11
CA ILE A 19 -3.58 -5.91 7.37
C ILE A 19 -4.03 -5.59 8.79
N GLN A 20 -5.15 -6.17 9.23
CA GLN A 20 -5.65 -5.99 10.59
C GLN A 20 -4.63 -6.50 11.63
N SER A 21 -4.09 -7.72 11.44
CA SER A 21 -3.10 -8.30 12.35
C SER A 21 -1.83 -7.44 12.45
N ALA A 22 -1.30 -6.98 11.31
CA ALA A 22 -0.11 -6.15 11.28
C ALA A 22 -0.35 -4.77 11.92
N ASN A 23 -1.56 -4.21 11.78
CA ASN A 23 -1.96 -2.98 12.43
C ASN A 23 -2.10 -3.15 13.96
N ASP A 24 -2.68 -4.26 14.41
CA ASP A 24 -2.84 -4.56 15.82
C ASP A 24 -1.46 -4.78 16.48
N GLU A 25 -0.53 -5.47 15.80
CA GLU A 25 0.86 -5.63 16.23
C GLU A 25 1.63 -4.30 16.29
N TRP A 26 1.44 -3.42 15.30
CA TRP A 26 2.02 -2.08 15.28
C TRP A 26 1.52 -1.24 16.46
N LEU A 27 0.20 -1.25 16.71
CA LEU A 27 -0.40 -0.50 17.81
C LEU A 27 0.12 -1.00 19.17
N ALA A 28 0.22 -2.31 19.36
CA ALA A 28 0.79 -2.89 20.58
C ALA A 28 2.26 -2.50 20.77
N CYS A 29 3.06 -2.51 19.69
CA CYS A 29 4.45 -2.08 19.73
C CYS A 29 4.57 -0.58 20.07
N TYR A 30 3.73 0.27 19.47
CA TYR A 30 3.72 1.71 19.72
C TYR A 30 3.38 2.02 21.19
N GLN A 31 2.34 1.39 21.74
CA GLN A 31 1.91 1.60 23.12
C GLN A 31 2.95 1.14 24.16
N ALA A 32 3.73 0.10 23.84
CA ALA A 32 4.79 -0.40 24.71
C ALA A 32 6.13 0.37 24.57
N SER A 33 6.23 1.29 23.61
CA SER A 33 7.47 1.99 23.27
C SER A 33 7.71 3.24 24.13
N SER A 34 8.99 3.63 24.23
CA SER A 34 9.38 4.92 24.80
C SER A 34 8.85 6.09 23.95
N GLU A 35 8.77 7.30 24.50
CA GLU A 35 8.29 8.48 23.77
C GLU A 35 9.14 8.77 22.51
N SER A 36 10.47 8.61 22.60
CA SER A 36 11.35 8.76 21.43
C SER A 36 11.12 7.68 20.37
N ASP A 37 10.87 6.44 20.79
CA ASP A 37 10.54 5.36 19.84
C ASP A 37 9.15 5.55 19.24
N GLN A 38 8.18 6.07 19.98
CA GLN A 38 6.85 6.42 19.48
C GLN A 38 6.92 7.46 18.37
N GLN A 39 7.71 8.52 18.57
CA GLN A 39 7.92 9.55 17.53
C GLN A 39 8.53 8.94 16.27
N TYR A 40 9.53 8.06 16.42
CA TYR A 40 10.13 7.33 15.30
C TYR A 40 9.11 6.44 14.57
N LEU A 41 8.33 5.64 15.32
CA LEU A 41 7.34 4.73 14.77
C LEU A 41 6.22 5.48 14.02
N LEU A 42 5.76 6.61 14.56
CA LEU A 42 4.79 7.49 13.89
C LEU A 42 5.35 8.05 12.58
N ALA A 43 6.58 8.57 12.59
CA ALA A 43 7.21 9.10 11.39
C ALA A 43 7.33 8.04 10.29
N GLU A 44 7.76 6.82 10.65
CA GLU A 44 7.85 5.71 9.71
C GLU A 44 6.48 5.25 9.20
N TYR A 45 5.46 5.21 10.06
CA TYR A 45 4.10 4.89 9.67
C TYR A 45 3.57 5.86 8.60
N TYR A 46 3.76 7.17 8.80
CA TYR A 46 3.38 8.18 7.82
C TYR A 46 4.17 8.05 6.51
N ARG A 47 5.49 7.87 6.60
CA ARG A 47 6.37 7.72 5.42
C ARG A 47 5.96 6.52 4.57
N VAL A 48 5.69 5.37 5.20
CA VAL A 48 5.26 4.16 4.49
C VAL A 48 3.84 4.33 3.94
N GLY A 49 2.93 4.95 4.70
CA GLY A 49 1.58 5.26 4.23
C GLY A 49 1.56 6.13 2.97
N GLU A 50 2.42 7.14 2.90
CA GLU A 50 2.57 7.99 1.72
C GLU A 50 3.11 7.21 0.52
N GLN A 51 4.09 6.32 0.73
CA GLN A 51 4.63 5.46 -0.33
C GLN A 51 3.57 4.51 -0.91
N ILE A 52 2.76 3.89 -0.04
CA ILE A 52 1.67 3.01 -0.47
C ILE A 52 0.62 3.80 -1.25
N LYS A 53 0.22 4.98 -0.76
CA LYS A 53 -0.74 5.85 -1.46
C LYS A 53 -0.25 6.22 -2.86
N LYS A 54 0.99 6.71 -2.96
CA LYS A 54 1.60 7.09 -4.25
C LYS A 54 1.65 5.90 -5.20
N ARG A 55 2.02 4.71 -4.71
CA ARG A 55 2.03 3.50 -5.53
C ARG A 55 0.62 3.13 -6.02
N GLY A 56 -0.40 3.29 -5.18
CA GLY A 56 -1.80 3.09 -5.57
C GLY A 56 -2.24 4.05 -6.68
N GLU A 57 -1.86 5.32 -6.60
CA GLU A 57 -2.14 6.32 -7.64
C GLU A 57 -1.45 5.96 -8.97
N GLU A 58 -0.19 5.54 -8.93
CA GLU A 58 0.56 5.07 -10.12
C GLU A 58 -0.10 3.86 -10.79
N LEU A 59 -0.51 2.86 -10.00
CA LEU A 59 -1.19 1.67 -10.51
C LEU A 59 -2.55 1.99 -11.10
N ASN A 60 -3.30 2.94 -10.51
CA ASN A 60 -4.58 3.36 -11.06
C ASN A 60 -4.41 4.03 -12.43
N LEU A 61 -3.41 4.91 -12.57
CA LEU A 61 -3.07 5.54 -13.85
C LEU A 61 -2.62 4.50 -14.91
N GLU A 62 -1.90 3.47 -14.51
CA GLU A 62 -1.51 2.37 -15.40
C GLU A 62 -2.74 1.58 -15.87
N MET A 63 -3.67 1.28 -14.97
CA MET A 63 -4.92 0.60 -15.31
C MET A 63 -5.78 1.43 -16.27
N GLU A 64 -5.90 2.74 -16.04
CA GLU A 64 -6.63 3.64 -16.94
C GLU A 64 -6.05 3.61 -18.36
N LYS A 65 -4.72 3.56 -18.51
CA LYS A 65 -4.07 3.42 -19.82
C LYS A 65 -4.38 2.09 -20.49
N VAL A 66 -4.26 0.97 -19.76
CA VAL A 66 -4.55 -0.37 -20.29
C VAL A 66 -6.01 -0.47 -20.74
N MET A 67 -6.94 0.10 -19.98
CA MET A 67 -8.35 0.13 -20.34
C MET A 67 -8.59 0.96 -21.61
N ALA A 68 -7.96 2.12 -21.73
CA ALA A 68 -8.06 2.96 -22.93
C ALA A 68 -7.48 2.27 -24.19
N GLU A 69 -6.34 1.58 -24.06
CA GLU A 69 -5.74 0.81 -25.15
C GLU A 69 -6.65 -0.35 -25.58
N TYR A 70 -7.23 -1.07 -24.61
CA TYR A 70 -8.19 -2.14 -24.89
C TYR A 70 -9.44 -1.63 -25.61
N GLU A 71 -9.99 -0.50 -25.18
CA GLU A 71 -11.14 0.14 -25.84
C GLU A 71 -10.81 0.58 -27.27
N ALA A 72 -9.63 1.14 -27.50
CA ALA A 72 -9.16 1.53 -28.83
C ALA A 72 -9.03 0.31 -29.77
N MET A 73 -8.44 -0.79 -29.30
CA MET A 73 -8.35 -2.04 -30.07
C MET A 73 -9.73 -2.59 -30.42
N LYS A 74 -10.68 -2.56 -29.48
CA LYS A 74 -12.06 -3.00 -29.72
C LYS A 74 -12.79 -2.14 -30.74
N LEU A 75 -12.49 -0.83 -30.80
CA LEU A 75 -13.04 0.06 -31.81
C LEU A 75 -12.48 -0.23 -33.20
N GLU A 76 -11.17 -0.49 -33.32
CA GLU A 76 -10.53 -0.85 -34.60
C GLU A 76 -11.00 -2.21 -35.14
N GLU A 77 -11.13 -3.23 -34.28
CA GLU A 77 -11.68 -4.55 -34.65
C GLU A 77 -13.11 -4.44 -35.21
N ASN A 78 -13.93 -3.53 -34.68
CA ASN A 78 -15.30 -3.33 -35.15
C ASN A 78 -15.39 -2.49 -36.44
N GLN A 79 -14.33 -1.78 -36.83
CA GLN A 79 -14.28 -0.98 -38.06
C GLN A 79 -13.75 -1.76 -39.26
N HIS A 80 -13.10 -2.90 -39.04
CA HIS A 80 -12.60 -3.81 -40.08
C HIS A 80 -13.18 -5.23 -39.88
N PRO A 81 -14.45 -5.49 -40.26
CA PRO A 81 -15.04 -6.83 -40.22
C PRO A 81 -14.42 -7.81 -41.22
#